data_AF-A0A965A6B2-F1
#
_entry.id   AF-A0A965A6B2-F1
#
_cell.length_a   1.000
_cell.length_b   1.000
_cell.length_c   1.000
_cell.angle_alpha   90.00
_cell.angle_beta   90.00
_cell.angle_gamma   90.00
#
_symmetry.space_group_name_H-M   'P 1'
#
loop_
_entity.id
_entity.type
_entity.pdbx_description
1 polymer ?
#
loop_
_entity_poly.entity_id
_entity_poly.type
_entity_poly.pdbx_seq_one_letter_code
_entity_poly.pdbx_strand_id
1 'polypeptide(L)'
;WFMELFIDAYDWVMVPNVYGMSQYADGGFITTKPYVSGSNYVLKMSDYKKGEWCTVWDGLYWRFLFKHQEIFKKNQRMSMMINLVNKMDKDKLEAHLKVADNFLKKLK
;
A
#
# COMPACT_ATOMS: atom_id res chain seq x y z
N TRP A 1 -10.19 -7.61 -14.28
CA TRP A 1 -10.70 -7.74 -12.89
C TRP A 1 -11.72 -6.66 -12.54
N PHE A 2 -11.35 -5.42 -12.17
CA PHE A 2 -12.35 -4.38 -11.83
C PHE A 2 -13.34 -4.13 -12.97
N MET A 3 -12.86 -4.13 -14.22
CA MET A 3 -13.69 -4.00 -15.43
C MET A 3 -14.71 -5.12 -15.63
N GLU A 4 -14.48 -6.30 -15.05
CA GLU A 4 -15.26 -7.50 -15.34
C GLU A 4 -16.25 -7.85 -14.22
N LEU A 5 -16.02 -7.33 -13.00
CA LEU A 5 -16.73 -7.78 -11.80
C LEU A 5 -17.71 -6.76 -11.23
N PHE A 6 -17.72 -5.52 -11.74
CA PHE A 6 -18.62 -4.48 -11.29
C PHE A 6 -19.56 -4.05 -12.42
N ILE A 7 -20.84 -3.89 -12.09
CA ILE A 7 -21.92 -3.58 -13.05
C ILE A 7 -21.79 -2.18 -13.67
N ASP A 8 -21.08 -1.28 -13.00
CA ASP A 8 -20.82 0.11 -13.40
C ASP A 8 -19.39 0.31 -13.94
N ALA A 9 -18.71 -0.77 -14.31
CA ALA A 9 -17.34 -0.74 -14.78
C ALA A 9 -17.21 -0.35 -16.26
N TYR A 10 -17.37 0.93 -16.53
CA TYR A 10 -17.07 1.53 -17.84
C TYR A 10 -15.68 2.16 -17.85
N ASP A 11 -14.99 2.10 -18.99
CA ASP A 11 -13.60 2.55 -19.15
C ASP A 11 -13.38 3.97 -18.61
N TRP A 12 -14.26 4.90 -18.98
CA TRP A 12 -14.14 6.32 -18.62
C TRP A 12 -14.22 6.55 -17.10
N VAL A 13 -14.84 5.64 -16.35
CA VAL A 13 -14.91 5.68 -14.87
C VAL A 13 -13.74 4.93 -14.26
N MET A 14 -13.44 3.75 -14.76
CA MET A 14 -12.51 2.83 -14.11
C MET A 14 -11.06 3.20 -14.36
N VAL A 15 -10.74 3.81 -15.50
CA VAL A 15 -9.36 4.25 -15.78
C VAL A 15 -8.84 5.21 -14.71
N PRO A 16 -9.50 6.35 -14.41
CA PRO A 16 -9.02 7.27 -13.38
C PRO A 16 -9.08 6.69 -11.96
N ASN A 17 -10.10 5.87 -11.64
CA ASN A 17 -10.26 5.29 -10.31
C ASN A 17 -9.25 4.19 -10.01
N VAL A 18 -9.01 3.28 -10.95
CA VAL A 18 -8.10 2.16 -10.75
C VAL A 18 -6.65 2.59 -10.97
N TYR A 19 -6.31 3.12 -12.14
CA TYR A 19 -4.92 3.43 -12.46
C TYR A 19 -4.41 4.68 -11.74
N GLY A 20 -5.22 5.74 -11.67
CA GLY A 20 -4.83 6.98 -11.00
C GLY A 20 -4.98 6.90 -9.49
N MET A 21 -6.22 6.79 -9.01
CA MET A 21 -6.51 6.88 -7.58
C MET A 21 -6.03 5.65 -6.80
N SER A 22 -6.41 4.44 -7.20
CA SER A 22 -6.09 3.23 -6.43
C SER A 22 -4.63 2.81 -6.54
N GLN A 23 -4.09 2.74 -7.76
CA GLN A 23 -2.75 2.19 -8.00
C GLN A 23 -1.64 3.25 -8.04
N TYR A 24 -1.99 4.54 -8.13
CA TYR A 24 -1.01 5.63 -8.25
C TYR A 24 -0.07 5.47 -9.46
N ALA A 25 -0.54 4.80 -10.52
CA ALA A 25 0.25 4.49 -11.72
C ALA A 25 0.45 5.72 -12.62
N ASP A 26 -0.36 6.76 -12.44
CA ASP A 26 -0.25 8.06 -13.12
C ASP A 26 0.80 8.99 -12.48
N GLY A 27 1.49 8.54 -11.43
CA GLY A 27 2.50 9.34 -10.71
C GLY A 27 1.91 10.51 -9.91
N GLY A 28 0.59 10.52 -9.70
CA GLY A 28 -0.12 11.53 -8.93
C GLY A 28 -0.73 12.65 -9.75
N PHE A 29 -1.05 12.40 -11.03
CA PHE A 29 -1.78 13.34 -11.88
C PHE A 29 -3.20 13.61 -11.33
N ILE A 30 -3.92 12.56 -10.93
CA ILE A 30 -5.27 12.67 -10.35
C ILE A 30 -5.22 12.82 -8.84
N THR A 31 -4.32 12.11 -8.17
CA THR A 31 -4.23 12.10 -6.71
C THR A 31 -2.89 12.56 -6.20
N THR A 32 -2.90 13.41 -5.18
CA THR A 32 -1.65 13.98 -4.65
C THR A 32 -0.88 13.04 -3.73
N LYS A 33 -1.47 11.90 -3.33
CA LYS A 33 -0.88 10.93 -2.41
C LYS A 33 -1.36 9.52 -2.74
N PRO A 34 -0.49 8.50 -2.73
CA PRO A 34 -0.90 7.11 -2.90
C PRO A 34 -1.77 6.63 -1.74
N TYR A 35 -2.87 5.93 -2.06
CA TYR A 35 -3.77 5.32 -1.06
C TYR A 35 -3.24 3.96 -0.62
N VAL A 36 -2.24 3.98 0.27
CA VAL A 36 -1.70 2.79 0.92
C VAL A 36 -1.85 2.90 2.43
N SER A 37 -2.13 1.78 3.11
CA SER A 37 -2.35 1.75 4.55
C SER A 37 -1.87 0.47 5.20
N GLY A 38 -1.46 0.56 6.47
CA GLY A 38 -1.27 -0.59 7.34
C GLY A 38 -2.59 -1.13 7.89
N SER A 39 -2.52 -2.26 8.59
CA SER A 39 -3.67 -3.02 9.10
C SER A 39 -4.55 -2.19 10.04
N ASN A 40 -3.96 -1.24 10.76
CA ASN A 40 -4.65 -0.34 11.69
C ASN A 40 -5.74 0.52 11.00
N TYR A 41 -5.55 0.90 9.73
CA TYR A 41 -6.59 1.64 9.01
C TYR A 41 -7.80 0.75 8.77
N VAL A 42 -7.59 -0.47 8.27
CA VAL A 42 -8.65 -1.44 8.02
C VAL A 42 -9.39 -1.76 9.32
N LEU A 43 -8.67 -2.05 10.41
CA LEU A 43 -9.28 -2.37 11.72
C LEU A 43 -10.12 -1.22 12.29
N LYS A 44 -9.80 0.04 11.98
CA LYS A 44 -10.58 1.22 12.44
C LYS A 44 -11.81 1.49 11.58
N MET A 45 -11.75 1.15 10.31
CA MET A 45 -12.77 1.48 9.31
C MET A 45 -13.70 0.30 9.00
N SER A 46 -13.57 -0.82 9.73
CA SER A 46 -14.33 -2.05 9.47
C SER A 46 -14.51 -2.88 10.75
N ASP A 47 -15.34 -3.93 10.64
CA ASP A 47 -15.58 -4.88 11.74
C ASP A 47 -14.61 -6.07 11.76
N TYR A 48 -13.57 -6.07 10.92
CA TYR A 48 -12.55 -7.11 10.92
C TYR A 48 -11.86 -7.19 12.28
N LYS A 49 -11.73 -8.40 12.81
CA LYS A 49 -10.98 -8.64 14.05
C LYS A 49 -9.49 -8.69 13.74
N LYS A 50 -8.69 -8.23 14.71
CA LYS A 50 -7.24 -8.36 14.66
C LYS A 50 -6.86 -9.85 14.58
N GLY A 51 -5.98 -10.19 13.66
CA GLY A 51 -5.53 -11.56 13.43
C GLY A 51 -4.18 -11.62 12.72
N GLU A 52 -3.77 -12.82 12.32
CA GLU A 52 -2.47 -13.05 11.67
C GLU A 52 -2.30 -12.29 10.35
N TRP A 53 -3.42 -12.02 9.66
CA TRP A 53 -3.44 -11.21 8.44
C TRP A 53 -2.86 -9.81 8.65
N CYS A 54 -2.97 -9.24 9.86
CA CYS A 54 -2.44 -7.91 10.16
C CYS A 54 -0.91 -7.88 10.02
N THR A 55 -0.23 -8.93 10.48
CA THR A 55 1.24 -9.04 10.37
C THR A 55 1.68 -9.10 8.92
N VAL A 56 0.94 -9.84 8.08
CA VAL A 56 1.20 -9.91 6.63
C VAL A 56 0.95 -8.55 5.97
N TRP A 57 -0.19 -7.92 6.28
CA TRP A 57 -0.60 -6.65 5.70
C TRP A 57 0.38 -5.52 6.05
N ASP A 58 0.79 -5.43 7.31
CA ASP A 58 1.79 -4.46 7.77
C ASP A 58 3.16 -4.74 7.15
N GLY A 59 3.55 -6.01 7.00
CA GLY A 59 4.75 -6.39 6.26
C GLY A 59 4.72 -5.86 4.83
N LEU A 60 3.63 -6.09 4.10
CA LEU A 60 3.46 -5.61 2.72
C LEU A 60 3.49 -4.08 2.64
N TYR A 61 2.81 -3.40 3.57
CA TYR A 61 2.77 -1.94 3.65
C TYR A 61 4.17 -1.34 3.85
N TRP A 62 4.91 -1.79 4.87
CA TRP A 62 6.25 -1.26 5.15
C TRP A 62 7.24 -1.61 4.04
N ARG A 63 7.17 -2.82 3.50
CA ARG A 63 7.98 -3.20 2.34
C ARG A 63 7.71 -2.32 1.13
N PHE A 64 6.45 -2.01 0.83
CA PHE A 64 6.08 -1.14 -0.29
C PHE A 64 6.69 0.25 -0.12
N LEU A 65 6.55 0.86 1.06
CA LEU A 65 7.14 2.16 1.34
C LEU A 65 8.66 2.14 1.27
N PHE A 66 9.31 1.10 1.82
CA PHE A 66 10.77 0.96 1.77
C PHE A 66 11.27 0.80 0.33
N LYS A 67 10.63 -0.06 -0.48
CA LYS A 67 11.03 -0.30 -1.86
C LYS A 67 10.89 0.93 -2.76
N HIS A 68 9.85 1.73 -2.54
CA HIS A 68 9.53 2.90 -3.35
C HIS A 68 9.88 4.24 -2.68
N GLN A 69 10.72 4.21 -1.63
CA GLN A 69 11.04 5.39 -0.83
C GLN A 69 11.62 6.55 -1.64
N GLU A 70 12.46 6.26 -2.64
CA GLU A 70 13.09 7.30 -3.48
C GLU A 70 12.07 8.03 -4.37
N ILE A 71 11.05 7.32 -4.85
CA ILE A 71 9.95 7.92 -5.62
C ILE A 71 9.12 8.83 -4.70
N PHE A 72 8.79 8.34 -3.51
CA PHE A 72 7.93 9.06 -2.57
C PHE A 72 8.64 10.16 -1.78
N LYS A 73 9.97 10.18 -1.72
CA LYS A 73 10.75 11.22 -1.03
C LYS A 73 10.47 12.62 -1.58
N LYS A 74 10.13 12.72 -2.86
CA LYS A 74 9.74 13.98 -3.51
C LYS A 74 8.31 14.43 -3.17
N ASN A 75 7.48 13.54 -2.64
CA ASN A 75 6.10 13.83 -2.27
C ASN A 75 6.01 14.28 -0.80
N GLN A 76 5.70 15.56 -0.59
CA GLN A 76 5.61 16.18 0.75
C GLN A 76 4.60 15.46 1.67
N ARG A 77 3.49 14.94 1.11
CA ARG A 77 2.46 14.23 1.89
C ARG A 77 2.88 12.83 2.34
N MET A 78 3.97 12.31 1.76
CA MET A 78 4.57 11.03 2.12
C MET A 78 5.81 11.16 3.02
N SER A 79 6.35 12.37 3.17
CA SER A 79 7.61 12.60 3.91
C SER A 79 7.60 12.02 5.32
N MET A 80 6.47 12.12 6.03
CA MET A 80 6.35 11.53 7.38
C MET A 80 6.55 10.01 7.35
N MET A 81 5.89 9.30 6.43
CA MET A 81 5.97 7.84 6.34
C MET A 81 7.36 7.38 5.93
N ILE A 82 7.99 8.09 4.98
CA ILE A 82 9.36 7.79 4.56
C ILE A 82 10.34 8.03 5.72
N ASN A 83 10.15 9.09 6.50
CA ASN A 83 10.94 9.31 7.70
C ASN A 83 10.74 8.23 8.76
N LEU A 84 9.52 7.70 8.92
CA LEU A 84 9.23 6.59 9.83
C LEU A 84 9.91 5.30 9.38
N VAL A 85 9.93 5.01 8.07
CA VAL A 85 10.67 3.87 7.51
C VAL A 85 12.17 4.02 7.82
N ASN A 86 12.75 5.19 7.55
CA ASN A 86 14.18 5.42 7.72
C ASN A 86 14.65 5.41 9.18
N LYS A 87 13.75 5.71 10.12
CA LYS A 87 14.02 5.66 11.57
C LYS A 87 13.62 4.33 12.20
N MET A 88 13.03 3.41 11.44
CA MET A 88 12.64 2.11 11.95
C MET A 88 13.88 1.32 12.35
N ASP A 89 13.80 0.64 13.49
CA ASP A 89 14.81 -0.31 13.91
C ASP A 89 15.07 -1.36 12.80
N LYS A 90 16.35 -1.71 12.60
CA LYS A 90 16.76 -2.56 11.48
C LYS A 90 16.15 -3.96 11.58
N ASP A 91 16.17 -4.55 12.78
CA ASP A 91 15.66 -5.91 13.00
C ASP A 91 14.14 -5.93 12.77
N LYS A 92 13.45 -4.87 13.22
CA LYS A 92 12.02 -4.71 12.97
C LYS A 92 11.69 -4.55 11.49
N LEU A 93 12.44 -3.72 10.76
CA LEU A 93 12.23 -3.55 9.33
C LEU A 93 12.48 -4.87 8.59
N GLU A 94 13.57 -5.56 8.91
CA GLU A 94 13.91 -6.85 8.30
C GLU A 94 12.84 -7.92 8.58
N ALA A 95 12.25 -7.93 9.79
CA ALA A 95 11.13 -8.80 10.11
C ALA A 95 9.91 -8.52 9.20
N HIS A 96 9.55 -7.24 8.97
CA HIS A 96 8.48 -6.87 8.05
C HIS A 96 8.78 -7.29 6.61
N LEU A 97 10.01 -7.07 6.13
CA LEU A 97 10.45 -7.46 4.79
C LEU A 97 10.37 -8.98 4.59
N LYS A 98 10.84 -9.76 5.57
CA LYS A 98 10.81 -11.23 5.54
C LYS A 98 9.38 -11.77 5.48
N VAL A 99 8.48 -11.25 6.30
CA VAL A 99 7.05 -11.64 6.27
C VAL A 99 6.46 -11.36 4.89
N ALA A 100 6.69 -10.15 4.37
CA ALA A 100 6.16 -9.75 3.08
C ALA A 100 6.71 -10.59 1.93
N ASP A 101 8.02 -10.83 1.87
CA ASP A 101 8.64 -11.66 0.83
C ASP A 101 8.18 -13.12 0.91
N ASN A 102 8.00 -13.67 2.12
CA ASN A 102 7.45 -15.01 2.31
C ASN A 102 6.01 -15.11 1.79
N PHE A 103 5.18 -14.08 2.02
CA PHE A 103 3.82 -14.04 1.49
C PHE A 103 3.84 -13.93 -0.05
N LEU A 104 4.63 -13.01 -0.61
CA LEU A 104 4.71 -12.80 -2.06
C LEU A 104 5.24 -14.03 -2.81
N LYS A 105 6.14 -14.82 -2.21
CA LYS A 105 6.61 -16.08 -2.79
C LYS A 105 5.50 -17.13 -2.93
N LYS A 106 4.45 -17.08 -2.09
CA LYS A 106 3.31 -18.01 -2.16
C LYS A 106 2.26 -17.62 -3.21
N LEU A 107 2.33 -16.40 -3.75
CA LEU A 107 1.42 -15.90 -4.77
C LEU A 107 1.87 -16.21 -6.20
N LYS A 108 3.13 -16.66 -6.37
CA LYS A 108 3.68 -17.13 -7.64
C LYS A 108 3.41 -18.61 -7.83
#